data_AF-B4FYL3-F1
#
_entry.id   AF-B4FYL3-F1
#
_cell.length_a   1.000
_cell.length_b   1.000
_cell.length_c   1.000
_cell.angle_alpha   90.00
_cell.angle_beta   90.00
_cell.angle_gamma   90.00
#
_symmetry.space_group_name_H-M   'P 1'
#
loop_
_entity.id
_entity.type
_entity.pdbx_description
1 polymer ?
#
loop_
_entity_poly.entity_id
_entity_poly.type
_entity_poly.pdbx_seq_one_letter_code
_entity_poly.pdbx_strand_id
1 'polypeptide(L)'
;MIGGSEWEGMSLGQMMLASFNEGREQPHPPFFHAAQVWNHDFYWRSMKPGGGGKPPERLLKFINRDFGSHEGMIRQFMDAALTQFGSGWVWLSYKGSGLPYVKSRSPIPSDNHGRLVISKTPNAINPLVWGHSPLLAIDVWEHAYYLDYEDRRADYVSAILEKLVSWETVESRLAKAVARAVERDEHLRRRILRKQRLAQANGQSRARSRARQGRQGDQEVARSRPVEA
;
A
#
# COMPACT_ATOMS: atom_id res chain seq x y z
N MET A 1 -10.48 -25.39 -0.24
CA MET A 1 -11.47 -25.16 -1.30
C MET A 1 -12.15 -23.83 -1.05
N ILE A 2 -12.44 -23.04 -2.09
CA ILE A 2 -13.08 -21.71 -1.93
C ILE A 2 -14.61 -21.86 -1.82
N GLY A 3 -15.22 -22.77 -2.59
CA GLY A 3 -16.67 -23.02 -2.51
C GLY A 3 -17.09 -23.46 -1.11
N GLY A 4 -18.16 -22.85 -0.58
CA GLY A 4 -18.69 -23.07 0.76
C GLY A 4 -17.89 -22.42 1.89
N SER A 5 -16.89 -21.60 1.58
CA SER A 5 -16.06 -20.91 2.59
C SER A 5 -16.44 -19.43 2.74
N GLU A 6 -15.93 -18.78 3.78
CA GLU A 6 -16.08 -17.32 3.99
C GLU A 6 -15.47 -16.47 2.86
N TRP A 7 -14.63 -17.06 2.01
CA TRP A 7 -13.97 -16.40 0.88
C TRP A 7 -14.80 -16.42 -0.40
N GLU A 8 -15.88 -17.21 -0.43
CA GLU A 8 -16.76 -17.32 -1.59
C GLU A 8 -17.44 -15.99 -1.91
N GLY A 9 -17.51 -15.63 -3.20
CA GLY A 9 -18.10 -14.38 -3.66
C GLY A 9 -17.23 -13.12 -3.46
N MET A 10 -16.09 -13.21 -2.76
CA MET A 10 -15.13 -12.11 -2.73
C MET A 10 -14.46 -11.92 -4.09
N SER A 11 -14.23 -10.68 -4.49
CA SER A 11 -13.30 -10.40 -5.59
C SER A 11 -11.88 -10.87 -5.22
N LEU A 12 -11.06 -11.16 -6.24
CA LEU A 12 -9.67 -11.59 -6.05
C LEU A 12 -8.87 -10.66 -5.11
N GLY A 13 -9.01 -9.35 -5.30
CA GLY A 13 -8.33 -8.34 -4.48
C GLY A 13 -8.84 -8.32 -3.03
N GLN A 14 -10.14 -8.47 -2.81
CA GLN A 14 -10.71 -8.55 -1.46
C GLN A 14 -10.23 -9.80 -0.73
N MET A 15 -10.30 -10.96 -1.39
CA MET A 15 -9.86 -12.24 -0.84
C MET A 15 -8.38 -12.17 -0.44
N MET A 16 -7.52 -11.65 -1.33
CA MET A 16 -6.10 -11.49 -1.05
C MET A 16 -5.85 -10.56 0.14
N LEU A 17 -6.47 -9.38 0.20
CA LEU A 17 -6.23 -8.45 1.30
C LEU A 17 -6.76 -8.98 2.64
N ALA A 18 -7.92 -9.65 2.64
CA ALA A 18 -8.52 -10.20 3.84
C ALA A 18 -7.75 -11.44 4.35
N SER A 19 -7.27 -12.29 3.45
CA SER A 19 -6.49 -13.50 3.80
C SER A 19 -5.03 -13.22 4.16
N PHE A 20 -4.49 -12.01 3.91
CA PHE A 20 -3.12 -11.65 4.32
C PHE A 20 -2.93 -11.57 5.85
N ASN A 21 -4.02 -11.48 6.62
CA ASN A 21 -4.00 -11.37 8.08
C ASN A 21 -3.16 -10.18 8.61
N GLU A 22 -3.19 -9.05 7.89
CA GLU A 22 -2.49 -7.80 8.25
C GLU A 22 -0.97 -7.95 8.47
N GLY A 23 -0.37 -9.09 8.12
CA GLY A 23 1.02 -9.43 8.42
C GLY A 23 1.30 -9.68 9.92
N ARG A 24 0.28 -9.94 10.73
CA ARG A 24 0.41 -10.21 12.18
C ARG A 24 0.77 -11.67 12.48
N GLU A 25 0.22 -12.58 11.69
CA GLU A 25 0.50 -14.02 11.75
C GLU A 25 0.68 -14.54 10.31
N GLN A 26 0.81 -15.85 10.16
CA GLN A 26 0.82 -16.47 8.84
C GLN A 26 -0.46 -16.11 8.07
N PRO A 27 -0.37 -15.79 6.76
CA PRO A 27 -1.55 -15.58 5.93
C PRO A 27 -2.46 -16.80 5.94
N HIS A 28 -3.77 -16.56 5.83
CA HIS A 28 -4.74 -17.64 5.65
C HIS A 28 -4.50 -18.35 4.31
N PRO A 29 -4.85 -19.65 4.18
CA PRO A 29 -4.53 -20.46 3.01
C PRO A 29 -4.85 -19.85 1.63
N PRO A 30 -5.95 -19.10 1.43
CA PRO A 30 -6.26 -18.52 0.12
C PRO A 30 -5.26 -17.47 -0.35
N PHE A 31 -4.54 -16.81 0.56
CA PHE A 31 -3.69 -15.66 0.25
C PHE A 31 -2.69 -15.98 -0.85
N PHE A 32 -1.97 -17.10 -0.69
CA PHE A 32 -0.89 -17.46 -1.59
C PHE A 32 -1.38 -17.58 -3.04
N HIS A 33 -2.48 -18.30 -3.26
CA HIS A 33 -3.04 -18.50 -4.59
C HIS A 33 -3.68 -17.22 -5.14
N ALA A 34 -4.46 -16.51 -4.34
CA ALA A 34 -5.11 -15.27 -4.76
C ALA A 34 -4.07 -14.21 -5.15
N ALA A 35 -3.01 -14.08 -4.36
CA ALA A 35 -1.93 -13.16 -4.64
C ALA A 35 -1.12 -13.58 -5.88
N GLN A 36 -0.80 -14.86 -6.05
CA GLN A 36 -0.08 -15.30 -7.26
C GLN A 36 -0.89 -15.09 -8.54
N VAL A 37 -2.20 -15.34 -8.54
CA VAL A 37 -3.06 -15.01 -9.71
C VAL A 37 -2.99 -13.52 -10.01
N TRP A 38 -3.08 -12.67 -8.98
CA TRP A 38 -3.00 -11.22 -9.15
C TRP A 38 -1.62 -10.78 -9.66
N ASN A 39 -0.54 -11.33 -9.09
CA ASN A 39 0.84 -10.99 -9.44
C ASN A 39 1.14 -11.29 -10.90
N HIS A 40 0.75 -12.47 -11.39
CA HIS A 40 0.98 -12.87 -12.78
C HIS A 40 0.12 -12.06 -13.76
N ASP A 41 -1.16 -11.84 -13.48
CA ASP A 41 -2.00 -10.96 -14.31
C ASP A 41 -1.41 -9.54 -14.40
N PHE A 42 -0.88 -9.04 -13.28
CA PHE A 42 -0.21 -7.75 -13.24
C PHE A 42 1.11 -7.74 -14.04
N TYR A 43 1.92 -8.80 -13.92
CA TYR A 43 3.19 -8.98 -14.61
C TYR A 43 3.02 -9.02 -16.12
N TRP A 44 2.12 -9.85 -16.65
CA TRP A 44 1.85 -9.90 -18.09
C TRP A 44 1.41 -8.55 -18.64
N ARG A 45 0.53 -7.84 -17.92
CA ARG A 45 0.10 -6.48 -18.30
C ARG A 45 1.18 -5.42 -18.13
N SER A 46 2.30 -5.73 -17.47
CA SER A 46 3.45 -4.84 -17.37
C SER A 46 4.36 -4.92 -18.60
N MET A 47 4.10 -5.85 -19.51
CA MET A 47 4.89 -6.07 -20.72
C MET A 47 4.07 -5.85 -22.00
N LYS A 48 4.77 -5.61 -23.10
CA LYS A 48 4.21 -5.61 -24.46
C LYS A 48 5.29 -6.03 -25.49
N PRO A 49 4.91 -6.58 -26.65
CA PRO A 49 5.82 -6.72 -27.79
C PRO A 49 6.40 -5.35 -28.20
N GLY A 50 7.71 -5.29 -28.43
CA GLY A 50 8.39 -4.02 -28.76
C GLY A 50 8.35 -3.00 -27.61
N GLY A 51 8.33 -3.48 -26.36
CA GLY A 51 8.42 -2.65 -25.17
C GLY A 51 9.84 -2.19 -24.86
N GLY A 52 10.06 -1.85 -23.60
CA GLY A 52 11.31 -1.30 -23.12
C GLY A 52 11.55 0.13 -23.61
N GLY A 53 12.81 0.50 -23.84
CA GLY A 53 13.18 1.87 -24.17
C GLY A 53 13.00 2.83 -22.99
N LYS A 54 12.64 4.09 -23.28
CA LYS A 54 12.55 5.16 -22.26
C LYS A 54 11.12 5.37 -21.75
N PRO A 55 10.94 5.67 -20.45
CA PRO A 55 9.65 6.08 -19.90
C PRO A 55 9.12 7.37 -20.55
N PRO A 56 7.79 7.52 -20.69
CA PRO A 56 7.17 8.79 -21.03
C PRO A 56 7.56 9.93 -20.07
N GLU A 57 7.48 11.18 -20.54
CA GLU A 57 8.04 12.34 -19.84
C GLU A 57 7.49 12.53 -18.42
N ARG A 58 6.19 12.34 -18.20
CA ARG A 58 5.59 12.54 -16.87
C ARG A 58 6.06 11.45 -15.91
N LEU A 59 6.12 10.19 -16.35
CA LEU A 59 6.72 9.11 -15.55
C LEU A 59 8.21 9.39 -15.27
N LEU A 60 8.96 9.84 -16.28
CA LEU A 60 10.38 10.17 -16.16
C LEU A 60 10.65 11.27 -15.12
N LYS A 61 9.78 12.27 -14.99
CA LYS A 61 9.88 13.30 -13.94
C LYS A 61 9.80 12.71 -12.53
N PHE A 62 8.89 11.76 -12.29
CA PHE A 62 8.81 11.06 -11.00
C PHE A 62 10.05 10.21 -10.77
N ILE A 63 10.50 9.49 -11.80
CA ILE A 63 11.69 8.65 -11.74
C ILE A 63 12.93 9.48 -11.39
N ASN A 64 13.18 10.59 -12.09
CA ASN A 64 14.34 11.44 -11.84
C ASN A 64 14.30 12.08 -10.44
N ARG A 65 13.11 12.46 -9.97
CA ARG A 65 12.93 13.00 -8.61
C ARG A 65 13.31 11.97 -7.54
N ASP A 66 12.85 10.72 -7.69
CA ASP A 66 12.93 9.72 -6.63
C ASP A 66 14.19 8.85 -6.69
N PHE A 67 14.79 8.69 -7.87
CA PHE A 67 15.96 7.83 -8.10
C PHE A 67 17.14 8.57 -8.76
N GLY A 68 17.03 9.88 -8.98
CA GLY A 68 18.05 10.72 -9.62
C GLY A 68 18.03 10.65 -11.16
N SER A 69 17.89 9.45 -11.73
CA SER A 69 17.75 9.25 -13.18
C SER A 69 17.01 7.96 -13.51
N HIS A 70 16.66 7.76 -14.79
CA HIS A 70 16.13 6.48 -15.26
C HIS A 70 17.13 5.34 -15.02
N GLU A 71 18.40 5.57 -15.30
CA GLU A 71 19.48 4.61 -15.08
C GLU A 71 19.67 4.34 -13.58
N GLY A 72 19.49 5.35 -12.72
CA GLY A 72 19.49 5.19 -11.26
C GLY A 72 18.37 4.28 -10.77
N MET A 73 17.16 4.43 -11.33
CA MET A 73 16.02 3.57 -11.04
C MET A 73 16.28 2.14 -11.52
N ILE A 74 16.76 1.95 -12.75
CA ILE A 74 17.10 0.62 -13.30
C ILE A 74 18.15 -0.07 -12.44
N ARG A 75 19.21 0.64 -12.00
CA ARG A 75 20.22 0.08 -11.09
C ARG A 75 19.63 -0.41 -9.78
N GLN A 76 18.77 0.38 -9.13
CA GLN A 76 18.11 -0.04 -7.89
C GLN A 76 17.13 -1.20 -8.13
N PHE A 77 16.45 -1.23 -9.28
CA PHE A 77 15.53 -2.32 -9.63
C PHE A 77 16.29 -3.63 -9.84
N MET A 78 17.41 -3.58 -10.58
CA MET A 78 18.30 -4.71 -10.79
C MET A 78 18.88 -5.23 -9.47
N ASP A 79 19.37 -4.35 -8.61
CA ASP A 79 19.87 -4.74 -7.29
C ASP A 79 18.79 -5.49 -6.47
N ALA A 80 17.55 -4.97 -6.44
CA ALA A 80 16.45 -5.64 -5.77
C ALA A 80 16.13 -7.02 -6.38
N ALA A 81 16.25 -7.19 -7.69
CA ALA A 81 16.02 -8.47 -8.37
C ALA A 81 17.09 -9.52 -8.09
N LEU A 82 18.36 -9.11 -8.10
CA LEU A 82 19.48 -9.99 -7.85
C LEU A 82 19.60 -10.38 -6.38
N THR A 83 19.25 -9.46 -5.48
CA THR A 83 19.32 -9.70 -4.04
C THR A 83 18.03 -10.31 -3.46
N GLN A 84 17.00 -10.57 -4.27
CA GLN A 84 15.85 -11.36 -3.85
C GLN A 84 16.28 -12.82 -3.70
N PHE A 85 16.39 -13.30 -2.47
CA PHE A 85 16.74 -14.69 -2.22
C PHE A 85 15.53 -15.60 -2.44
N GLY A 86 15.75 -16.71 -3.14
CA GLY A 86 14.69 -17.65 -3.52
C GLY A 86 13.60 -17.01 -4.37
N SER A 87 12.41 -17.59 -4.30
CA SER A 87 11.21 -17.17 -5.03
C SER A 87 10.67 -15.82 -4.58
N GLY A 88 10.29 -14.97 -5.53
CA GLY A 88 9.72 -13.68 -5.20
C GLY A 88 9.48 -12.77 -6.41
N TRP A 89 9.23 -11.51 -6.09
CA TRP A 89 8.87 -10.49 -7.07
C TRP A 89 9.61 -9.18 -6.79
N VAL A 90 9.84 -8.40 -7.84
CA VAL A 90 10.39 -7.04 -7.74
C VAL A 90 9.38 -6.06 -8.27
N TRP A 91 9.21 -4.94 -7.57
CA TRP A 91 8.15 -3.99 -7.83
C TRP A 91 8.66 -2.57 -7.88
N LEU A 92 8.21 -1.81 -8.88
CA LEU A 92 8.14 -0.36 -8.80
C LEU A 92 6.72 0.00 -8.35
N SER A 93 6.60 0.78 -7.28
CA SER A 93 5.30 1.16 -6.72
C SER A 93 5.23 2.65 -6.42
N TYR A 94 4.02 3.21 -6.42
CA TYR A 94 3.74 4.53 -5.87
C TYR A 94 3.25 4.40 -4.42
N LYS A 95 4.00 4.97 -3.47
CA LYS A 95 3.62 5.04 -2.05
C LYS A 95 2.80 6.32 -1.82
N GLY A 96 1.53 6.28 -2.18
CA GLY A 96 0.74 7.50 -2.36
C GLY A 96 0.30 8.26 -1.11
N SER A 97 0.01 7.59 0.01
CA SER A 97 -0.56 8.25 1.21
C SER A 97 0.15 7.82 2.48
N GLY A 98 0.29 8.76 3.41
CA GLY A 98 0.71 8.52 4.79
C GLY A 98 -0.40 8.32 5.79
N LEU A 99 -1.63 8.30 5.32
CA LEU A 99 -2.77 7.96 6.16
C LEU A 99 -2.95 6.44 6.14
N PRO A 100 -3.13 5.81 7.31
CA PRO A 100 -3.35 4.38 7.40
C PRO A 100 -4.71 4.05 6.76
N TYR A 101 -4.68 3.33 5.65
CA TYR A 101 -5.89 2.79 5.01
C TYR A 101 -5.83 1.28 4.82
N VAL A 102 -4.65 0.68 4.92
CA VAL A 102 -4.45 -0.72 5.27
C VAL A 102 -3.87 -0.78 6.68
N LYS A 103 -4.08 -1.90 7.36
CA LYS A 103 -3.62 -2.08 8.74
C LYS A 103 -2.24 -2.73 8.85
N SER A 104 -1.76 -3.34 7.77
CA SER A 104 -0.44 -3.95 7.75
C SER A 104 0.66 -2.89 7.80
N ARG A 105 1.82 -3.28 8.33
CA ARG A 105 3.00 -2.42 8.37
C ARG A 105 3.79 -2.56 7.07
N SER A 106 4.04 -1.43 6.41
CA SER A 106 4.95 -1.39 5.26
C SER A 106 6.40 -1.57 5.69
N PRO A 107 7.22 -2.35 4.95
CA PRO A 107 8.67 -2.41 5.16
C PRO A 107 9.38 -1.15 4.64
N ILE A 108 8.71 -0.32 3.83
CA ILE A 108 9.27 0.93 3.30
C ILE A 108 9.10 2.05 4.32
N PRO A 109 10.15 2.88 4.56
CA PRO A 109 10.09 4.01 5.48
C PRO A 109 8.87 4.92 5.30
N SER A 110 8.33 5.39 6.43
CA SER A 110 7.10 6.19 6.46
C SER A 110 7.27 7.56 5.80
N ASP A 111 8.45 8.17 5.79
CA ASP A 111 8.71 9.46 5.12
C ASP A 111 8.57 9.44 3.58
N ASN A 112 8.61 8.27 2.94
CA ASN A 112 8.50 8.13 1.47
C ASN A 112 7.08 8.26 0.88
N HIS A 113 6.20 9.11 1.45
CA HIS A 113 4.87 9.33 0.88
C HIS A 113 4.91 10.25 -0.36
N GLY A 114 4.03 9.98 -1.32
CA GLY A 114 4.00 10.67 -2.61
C GLY A 114 5.18 10.32 -3.53
N ARG A 115 5.91 9.24 -3.23
CA ARG A 115 7.12 8.82 -3.95
C ARG A 115 6.98 7.47 -4.65
N LEU A 116 7.75 7.29 -5.71
CA LEU A 116 8.07 6.00 -6.27
C LEU A 116 9.04 5.27 -5.33
N VAL A 117 8.81 3.97 -5.17
CA VAL A 117 9.62 3.09 -4.32
C VAL A 117 9.85 1.78 -5.05
N ILE A 118 11.05 1.24 -4.89
CA ILE A 118 11.39 -0.11 -5.33
C ILE A 118 11.35 -1.03 -4.12
N SER A 119 10.72 -2.19 -4.27
CA SER A 119 10.67 -3.22 -3.23
C SER A 119 10.77 -4.60 -3.84
N LYS A 120 11.36 -5.54 -3.12
CA LYS A 120 11.31 -6.97 -3.41
C LYS A 120 10.46 -7.68 -2.37
N THR A 121 9.76 -8.74 -2.78
CA THR A 121 8.85 -9.47 -1.90
C THR A 121 9.06 -10.97 -2.05
N PRO A 122 9.06 -11.73 -0.93
CA PRO A 122 9.19 -13.17 -1.01
C PRO A 122 7.87 -13.82 -1.44
N ASN A 123 7.99 -14.91 -2.17
CA ASN A 123 6.89 -15.79 -2.55
C ASN A 123 5.73 -15.03 -3.24
N ALA A 124 4.56 -14.96 -2.59
CA ALA A 124 3.34 -14.39 -3.17
C ALA A 124 3.03 -12.96 -2.72
N ILE A 125 3.79 -12.41 -1.76
CA ILE A 125 3.52 -11.08 -1.21
C ILE A 125 3.61 -10.03 -2.32
N ASN A 126 2.73 -9.04 -2.31
CA ASN A 126 2.78 -7.91 -3.23
C ASN A 126 2.49 -6.58 -2.52
N PRO A 127 2.86 -5.42 -3.09
CA PRO A 127 2.77 -4.15 -2.38
C PRO A 127 1.35 -3.67 -2.04
N LEU A 128 0.30 -4.29 -2.59
CA LEU A 128 -1.08 -3.94 -2.24
C LEU A 128 -1.38 -4.22 -0.77
N VAL A 129 -0.76 -5.26 -0.19
CA VAL A 129 -0.99 -5.57 1.23
C VAL A 129 -0.57 -4.43 2.14
N TRP A 130 0.41 -3.61 1.72
CA TRP A 130 0.91 -2.43 2.42
C TRP A 130 0.30 -1.11 1.94
N GLY A 131 -0.72 -1.18 1.08
CA GLY A 131 -1.38 0.00 0.54
C GLY A 131 -0.49 0.82 -0.39
N HIS A 132 0.54 0.22 -0.98
CA HIS A 132 1.23 0.83 -2.10
C HIS A 132 0.44 0.55 -3.39
N SER A 133 0.69 1.33 -4.43
CA SER A 133 0.12 1.09 -5.76
C SER A 133 1.20 0.54 -6.70
N PRO A 134 1.21 -0.77 -7.00
CA PRO A 134 2.15 -1.35 -7.95
C PRO A 134 2.02 -0.70 -9.32
N LEU A 135 3.15 -0.43 -9.96
CA LEU A 135 3.26 0.19 -11.29
C LEU A 135 3.91 -0.75 -12.30
N LEU A 136 4.98 -1.43 -11.90
CA LEU A 136 5.70 -2.46 -12.65
C LEU A 136 6.03 -3.62 -11.69
N ALA A 137 5.98 -4.84 -12.21
CA ALA A 137 6.41 -6.05 -11.52
C ALA A 137 7.31 -6.87 -12.45
N ILE A 138 8.29 -7.57 -11.89
CA ILE A 138 9.03 -8.63 -12.58
C ILE A 138 9.01 -9.87 -11.68
N ASP A 139 8.55 -10.99 -12.23
CA ASP A 139 8.62 -12.30 -11.59
C ASP A 139 10.07 -12.78 -11.57
N VAL A 140 10.62 -13.04 -10.38
CA VAL A 140 11.97 -13.61 -10.22
C VAL A 140 11.96 -15.01 -9.60
N TRP A 141 10.80 -15.68 -9.62
CA TRP A 141 10.74 -17.14 -9.48
C TRP A 141 11.50 -17.79 -10.63
N GLU A 142 12.26 -18.86 -10.35
CA GLU A 142 13.07 -19.55 -11.37
C GLU A 142 12.23 -20.01 -12.55
N HIS A 143 11.00 -20.48 -12.33
CA HIS A 143 10.10 -20.89 -13.42
C HIS A 143 9.83 -19.79 -14.46
N ALA A 144 10.03 -18.52 -14.13
CA ALA A 144 9.77 -17.41 -15.02
C ALA A 144 10.87 -17.21 -16.07
N TYR A 145 12.06 -17.77 -15.84
CA TYR A 145 13.23 -17.52 -16.69
C TYR A 145 14.11 -18.75 -16.95
N TYR A 146 13.95 -19.84 -16.19
CA TYR A 146 14.91 -20.94 -16.22
C TYR A 146 15.06 -21.59 -17.60
N LEU A 147 13.98 -21.66 -18.38
CA LEU A 147 14.03 -22.27 -19.72
C LEU A 147 14.89 -21.47 -20.71
N ASP A 148 14.93 -20.14 -20.59
CA ASP A 148 15.62 -19.25 -21.53
C ASP A 148 16.97 -18.76 -21.00
N TYR A 149 17.11 -18.65 -19.68
CA TYR A 149 18.25 -18.01 -19.01
C TYR A 149 18.93 -18.89 -17.96
N GLU A 150 18.34 -20.02 -17.57
CA GLU A 150 18.88 -20.91 -16.52
C GLU A 150 19.15 -20.13 -15.22
N ASP A 151 20.39 -20.07 -14.74
CA ASP A 151 20.80 -19.34 -13.54
C ASP A 151 21.04 -17.83 -13.77
N ARG A 152 21.00 -17.38 -15.03
CA ARG A 152 21.31 -16.00 -15.44
C ARG A 152 20.14 -15.06 -15.24
N ARG A 153 19.66 -14.94 -13.99
CA ARG A 153 18.58 -14.02 -13.59
C ARG A 153 18.86 -12.58 -14.03
N ALA A 154 20.12 -12.13 -13.96
CA ALA A 154 20.51 -10.78 -14.37
C ALA A 154 20.18 -10.48 -15.84
N ASP A 155 20.48 -11.43 -16.72
CA ASP A 155 20.21 -11.32 -18.16
C ASP A 155 18.71 -11.28 -18.43
N TYR A 156 17.94 -12.13 -17.75
CA TYR A 156 16.49 -12.16 -17.84
C TYR A 156 15.85 -10.82 -17.44
N VAL A 157 16.18 -10.29 -16.26
CA VAL A 157 15.59 -9.03 -15.77
C VAL A 157 15.99 -7.87 -16.68
N SER A 158 17.24 -7.84 -17.15
CA SER A 158 17.70 -6.83 -18.12
C SER A 158 16.91 -6.91 -19.42
N ALA A 159 16.71 -8.12 -19.96
CA ALA A 159 15.92 -8.32 -21.17
C ALA A 159 14.46 -7.84 -21.02
N ILE A 160 13.81 -8.10 -19.88
CA ILE A 160 12.47 -7.59 -19.60
C ILE A 160 12.48 -6.05 -19.62
N LEU A 161 13.39 -5.43 -18.85
CA LEU A 161 13.48 -3.96 -18.70
C LEU A 161 13.77 -3.26 -20.04
N GLU A 162 14.68 -3.81 -20.83
CA GLU A 162 15.16 -3.21 -22.08
C GLU A 162 14.23 -3.41 -23.27
N LYS A 163 13.47 -4.52 -23.30
CA LYS A 163 12.76 -4.96 -24.52
C LYS A 163 11.27 -5.19 -24.35
N LEU A 164 10.77 -5.32 -23.12
CA LEU A 164 9.40 -5.80 -22.89
C LEU A 164 8.55 -4.87 -22.02
N VAL A 165 9.13 -4.07 -21.12
CA VAL A 165 8.33 -3.19 -20.24
C VAL A 165 7.42 -2.25 -21.05
N SER A 166 6.13 -2.23 -20.71
CA SER A 166 5.17 -1.28 -21.25
C SER A 166 5.15 0.00 -20.42
N TRP A 167 6.05 0.95 -20.71
CA TRP A 167 6.16 2.18 -19.93
C TRP A 167 4.91 3.06 -19.95
N GLU A 168 4.11 3.01 -21.02
CA GLU A 168 2.83 3.72 -21.11
C GLU A 168 1.80 3.11 -20.14
N THR A 169 1.82 1.78 -19.97
CA THR A 169 1.00 1.13 -18.93
C THR A 169 1.44 1.56 -17.54
N VAL A 170 2.76 1.63 -17.29
CA VAL A 170 3.33 2.10 -16.02
C VAL A 170 2.90 3.55 -15.74
N GLU A 171 2.96 4.44 -16.73
CA GLU A 171 2.51 5.83 -16.61
C GLU A 171 1.00 5.93 -16.34
N SER A 172 0.18 5.15 -17.07
CA SER A 172 -1.27 5.11 -16.86
C SER A 172 -1.62 4.67 -15.43
N ARG A 173 -0.92 3.66 -14.91
CA ARG A 173 -1.06 3.20 -13.52
C ARG A 173 -0.64 4.29 -12.53
N LEU A 174 0.46 5.00 -12.78
CA LEU A 174 0.91 6.10 -11.94
C LEU A 174 -0.13 7.23 -11.87
N ALA A 175 -0.68 7.65 -13.00
CA ALA A 175 -1.70 8.69 -13.05
C ALA A 175 -2.92 8.32 -12.20
N LYS A 176 -3.41 7.08 -12.32
CA LYS A 176 -4.51 6.54 -11.51
C LYS A 176 -4.15 6.45 -10.03
N ALA A 177 -2.92 6.04 -9.70
CA ALA A 177 -2.44 5.92 -8.33
C ALA A 177 -2.37 7.28 -7.63
N VAL A 178 -1.87 8.31 -8.32
CA VAL A 178 -1.83 9.69 -7.83
C VAL A 178 -3.25 10.21 -7.57
N ALA A 179 -4.15 10.08 -8.55
CA ALA A 179 -5.53 10.53 -8.40
C ALA A 179 -6.25 9.87 -7.21
N ARG A 180 -6.15 8.52 -7.12
CA ARG A 180 -6.72 7.76 -5.98
C ARG A 180 -6.14 8.17 -4.64
N ALA A 181 -4.85 8.50 -4.59
CA ALA A 181 -4.21 8.94 -3.35
C ALA A 181 -4.76 10.31 -2.89
N VAL A 182 -4.93 11.25 -3.81
CA VAL A 182 -5.51 12.57 -3.53
C VAL A 182 -6.95 12.44 -3.02
N GLU A 183 -7.81 11.74 -3.77
CA GLU A 183 -9.22 11.53 -3.39
C GLU A 183 -9.37 10.87 -2.01
N ARG A 184 -8.57 9.84 -1.76
CA ARG A 184 -8.54 9.13 -0.48
C ARG A 184 -8.10 10.06 0.65
N ASP A 185 -7.03 10.82 0.46
CA ASP A 185 -6.49 11.69 1.51
C ASP A 185 -7.49 12.80 1.88
N GLU A 186 -8.16 13.37 0.89
CA GLU A 186 -9.25 14.32 1.13
C GLU A 186 -10.42 13.68 1.91
N HIS A 187 -10.82 12.46 1.54
CA HIS A 187 -11.88 11.75 2.24
C HIS A 187 -11.49 11.43 3.69
N LEU A 188 -10.28 10.93 3.93
CA LEU A 188 -9.79 10.59 5.26
C LEU A 188 -9.62 11.84 6.13
N ARG A 189 -9.07 12.94 5.59
CA ARG A 189 -8.98 14.23 6.30
C ARG A 189 -10.36 14.73 6.74
N ARG A 190 -11.36 14.68 5.85
CA ARG A 190 -12.75 15.05 6.19
C ARG A 190 -13.31 14.20 7.34
N ARG A 191 -13.07 12.88 7.32
CA ARG A 191 -13.51 11.97 8.40
C ARG A 191 -12.80 12.25 9.73
N ILE A 192 -11.50 12.51 9.70
CA ILE A 192 -10.71 12.83 10.90
C ILE A 192 -11.21 14.14 11.53
N LEU A 193 -11.37 15.19 10.73
CA LEU A 193 -11.89 16.48 11.19
C LEU A 193 -13.30 16.35 11.78
N ARG A 194 -14.19 15.55 11.15
CA ARG A 194 -15.52 15.28 11.70
C ARG A 194 -15.46 14.58 13.06
N LYS A 195 -14.62 13.55 13.19
CA LYS A 195 -14.43 12.84 14.48
C LYS A 195 -13.89 13.78 15.57
N GLN A 196 -12.93 14.64 15.25
CA GLN A 196 -12.37 15.62 16.18
C GLN A 196 -13.43 16.62 16.65
N ARG A 197 -14.24 17.16 15.73
CA ARG A 197 -15.35 18.07 16.07
C ARG A 197 -16.39 17.41 16.99
N LEU A 198 -16.77 16.16 16.70
CA LEU A 198 -17.70 15.39 17.54
C LEU A 198 -17.11 15.13 18.94
N ALA A 199 -15.83 14.77 19.02
CA ALA A 199 -15.14 14.57 20.29
C ALA A 199 -15.08 15.86 21.13
N GLN A 200 -14.79 17.00 20.50
CA GLN A 200 -14.79 18.32 21.15
C GLN A 200 -16.18 18.70 21.66
N ALA A 201 -17.23 18.53 20.85
CA ALA A 201 -18.61 18.82 21.26
C ALA A 201 -19.05 17.94 22.44
N ASN A 202 -18.75 16.64 22.40
CA ASN A 202 -19.04 15.71 23.50
C ASN A 202 -18.25 16.05 24.78
N GLY A 203 -16.98 16.46 24.64
CA GLY A 203 -16.15 16.92 25.75
C GLY A 203 -16.70 18.18 26.42
N GLN A 204 -17.12 19.17 25.63
CA GLN A 204 -17.74 20.41 26.12
C GLN A 204 -19.08 20.14 26.81
N SER A 205 -19.92 19.25 26.26
CA SER A 205 -21.19 18.84 26.88
C SER A 205 -20.96 18.18 28.25
N ARG A 206 -20.01 17.23 28.33
CA ARG A 206 -19.63 16.58 29.60
C ARG A 206 -19.10 17.58 30.64
N ALA A 207 -18.28 18.54 30.21
CA ALA A 207 -17.76 19.58 31.11
C ALA A 207 -18.87 20.49 31.65
N ARG A 208 -19.83 20.91 30.80
CA ARG A 208 -21.00 21.69 31.23
C ARG A 208 -21.91 20.93 32.19
N SER A 209 -22.14 19.64 31.94
CA SER A 209 -22.93 18.78 32.84
C SER A 209 -22.29 18.66 34.23
N ARG A 210 -20.96 18.46 34.28
CA ARG A 210 -20.22 18.40 35.56
C ARG A 210 -20.25 19.73 36.31
N ALA A 211 -20.06 20.86 35.62
CA ALA A 211 -20.13 22.18 36.24
C ALA A 211 -21.53 22.49 36.81
N ARG A 212 -22.60 22.00 36.16
CA ARG A 212 -23.98 22.16 36.63
C ARG A 212 -24.28 21.31 37.87
N GLN A 213 -23.80 20.06 37.89
CA GLN A 213 -23.91 19.18 39.07
C GLN A 213 -23.11 19.70 40.27
N GLY A 214 -21.89 20.21 40.04
CA GLY A 214 -21.08 20.83 41.11
C GLY A 214 -21.77 22.04 41.75
N ARG A 215 -22.32 22.95 40.94
CA ARG A 215 -23.07 24.11 41.45
C ARG A 215 -24.34 23.73 42.22
N GLN A 216 -25.03 22.65 41.84
CA GLN A 216 -26.19 22.16 42.58
C GLN A 216 -25.78 21.55 43.93
N GLY A 217 -24.70 20.76 43.97
CA GLY A 217 -24.17 20.21 45.22
C GLY A 217 -23.71 21.31 46.19
N ASP A 218 -23.03 22.34 45.71
CA ASP A 218 -22.57 23.47 46.54
C ASP A 218 -23.75 24.28 47.11
N GLN A 219 -24.84 24.45 46.35
CA GLN A 219 -26.06 25.13 46.83
C GLN A 219 -26.84 24.30 47.86
N GLU A 220 -26.80 22.98 47.76
CA GLU A 220 -27.47 22.07 48.69
C GLU A 220 -26.70 22.01 50.03
N VAL A 221 -25.36 21.93 49.98
CA VAL A 221 -24.50 21.99 51.18
C VAL A 221 -24.60 23.33 51.91
N ALA A 222 -24.73 24.45 51.18
CA ALA A 222 -24.91 25.76 51.78
C ALA A 222 -26.26 25.94 52.50
N ARG A 223 -27.30 25.19 52.10
CA ARG A 223 -28.64 25.22 52.73
C ARG A 223 -28.77 24.29 53.94
N SER A 224 -27.85 23.34 54.10
CA SER A 224 -27.86 22.33 55.17
C SER A 224 -27.02 22.72 56.40
N ARG A 225 -26.35 23.88 56.38
CA ARG A 225 -25.57 24.35 57.53
C ARG A 225 -26.49 24.86 58.63
N PRO A 226 -26.45 24.30 59.85
CA PRO A 226 -27.25 24.82 60.96
C PRO A 226 -26.77 26.22 61.33
N VAL A 227 -27.71 27.12 61.59
CA VAL A 227 -27.43 28.43 62.19
C VAL A 227 -27.31 28.19 63.69
N GLU A 228 -26.08 28.10 64.21
CA GLU A 228 -25.85 28.11 65.65
C GLU A 228 -25.99 29.55 66.17
N ALA A 229 -26.84 29.71 67.18
CA ALA A 229 -27.07 30.91 67.98
C ALA A 229 -26.72 30.60 69.44
#